data_AF-A0A814Q261-F1
#
_entry.id   AF-A0A814Q261-F1
#
_cell.length_a   1.000
_cell.length_b   1.000
_cell.length_c   1.000
_cell.angle_alpha   90.00
_cell.angle_beta   90.00
_cell.angle_gamma   90.00
#
_symmetry.space_group_name_H-M   'P 1'
#
loop_
_entity.id
_entity.type
_entity.pdbx_description
1 polymer ?
#
loop_
_entity_poly.entity_id
_entity_poly.type
_entity_poly.pdbx_seq_one_letter_code
_entity_poly.pdbx_strand_id
1 'polypeptide(L)'
;MQYLTKKPGPFTEQDKQKFDTLVKKFQHLNNLPGLGITERERLAIVGALSLTQGHWYVCPKGHPYVITECGGASQVSKCPECGEEIGGQNHQLLSTNRHFGLMDGSQHSAWSNEANVNMRAPFL
;
A
#
# COMPACT_ATOMS: atom_id res chain seq x y z
N MET A 1 9.22 17.47 5.94
CA MET A 1 7.99 16.74 6.34
C MET A 1 7.82 16.80 7.86
N GLN A 2 7.25 17.87 8.38
CA GLN A 2 7.23 18.17 9.84
C GLN A 2 5.82 18.44 10.39
N TYR A 3 4.78 17.92 9.73
CA TYR A 3 3.40 18.33 10.04
C TYR A 3 2.50 17.23 10.65
N LEU A 4 2.98 15.98 10.81
CA LEU A 4 2.18 14.90 11.41
C LEU A 4 2.55 14.56 12.87
N THR A 5 3.57 15.20 13.47
CA THR A 5 4.04 14.88 14.83
C THR A 5 3.86 16.01 15.85
N LYS A 6 3.14 17.09 15.53
CA LYS A 6 3.07 18.29 16.39
C LYS A 6 2.22 18.17 17.66
N LYS A 7 1.62 17.02 17.95
CA LYS A 7 1.01 16.74 19.26
C LYS A 7 1.62 15.45 19.84
N PRO A 8 2.67 15.54 20.67
CA PRO A 8 3.05 14.43 21.51
C PRO A 8 1.95 14.25 22.57
N GLY A 9 1.09 13.25 22.39
CA GLY A 9 0.03 12.92 23.33
C GLY A 9 -0.84 11.77 22.82
N PRO A 10 -1.47 10.98 23.73
CA PRO A 10 -2.38 9.92 23.32
C PRO A 10 -3.58 10.52 22.58
N PHE A 11 -4.12 9.77 21.63
CA PHE A 11 -5.33 10.13 20.90
C PHE A 11 -6.49 10.29 21.90
N THR A 12 -7.05 11.49 21.99
CA THR A 12 -8.10 11.82 22.96
C THR A 12 -9.50 11.69 22.35
N GLU A 13 -10.54 11.68 23.18
CA GLU A 13 -11.93 11.71 22.70
C GLU A 13 -12.22 12.96 21.85
N GLN A 14 -11.57 14.09 22.15
CA GLN A 14 -11.70 15.29 21.32
C GLN A 14 -11.06 15.11 19.93
N ASP A 15 -9.96 14.37 19.85
CA ASP A 15 -9.32 14.07 18.57
C ASP A 15 -10.19 13.13 17.74
N LYS A 16 -10.86 12.16 18.40
CA LYS A 16 -11.89 11.32 17.78
C LYS A 16 -13.05 12.12 17.22
N GLN A 17 -13.62 13.04 18.02
CA GLN A 17 -14.73 13.90 17.56
C GLN A 17 -14.35 14.75 16.35
N LYS A 18 -13.11 15.29 16.33
CA LYS A 18 -12.58 16.03 15.19
C LYS A 18 -12.42 15.13 13.96
N PHE A 19 -11.89 13.93 14.15
CA PHE A 19 -11.75 12.94 13.09
C PHE A 19 -13.11 12.55 12.50
N ASP A 20 -14.10 12.23 13.34
CA ASP A 20 -15.45 11.87 12.90
C ASP A 20 -16.12 13.00 12.12
N THR A 21 -15.92 14.24 12.57
CA THR A 21 -16.41 15.43 11.86
C THR A 21 -15.72 15.59 10.51
N LEU A 22 -14.42 15.34 10.44
CA LEU A 22 -13.64 15.40 9.20
C LEU A 22 -14.12 14.33 8.22
N VAL A 23 -14.26 13.09 8.68
CA VAL A 23 -14.79 11.98 7.88
C VAL A 23 -16.16 12.35 7.31
N LYS A 24 -17.10 12.83 8.14
CA LYS A 24 -18.42 13.29 7.66
C LYS A 24 -18.33 14.37 6.58
N LYS A 25 -17.42 15.33 6.73
CA LYS A 25 -17.21 16.39 5.73
C LYS A 25 -16.70 15.83 4.40
N PHE A 26 -15.88 14.78 4.42
CA PHE A 26 -15.26 14.19 3.22
C PHE A 26 -15.95 12.92 2.72
N GLN A 27 -17.02 12.46 3.39
CA GLN A 27 -17.80 11.27 2.99
C GLN A 27 -18.25 11.34 1.52
N HIS A 28 -18.61 12.53 1.04
CA HIS A 28 -19.06 12.75 -0.33
C HIS A 28 -18.01 12.44 -1.40
N LEU A 29 -16.72 12.39 -1.06
CA LEU A 29 -15.67 12.03 -2.02
C LEU A 29 -15.76 10.57 -2.43
N ASN A 30 -16.40 9.69 -1.64
CA ASN A 30 -16.53 8.26 -1.90
C ASN A 30 -15.19 7.56 -2.26
N ASN A 31 -14.08 8.12 -1.79
CA ASN A 31 -12.74 7.67 -2.10
C ASN A 31 -12.21 6.76 -0.99
N LEU A 32 -11.37 5.81 -1.40
CA LEU A 32 -10.55 5.04 -0.50
C LEU A 32 -9.61 5.99 0.28
N PRO A 33 -9.52 5.83 1.61
CA PRO A 33 -8.68 6.69 2.44
C PRO A 33 -7.25 6.73 1.94
N GLY A 34 -6.76 7.94 1.63
CA GLY A 34 -5.36 8.17 1.24
C GLY A 34 -5.01 7.89 -0.22
N LEU A 35 -5.94 7.40 -1.06
CA LEU A 35 -5.68 7.13 -2.49
C LEU A 35 -6.42 8.06 -3.44
N GLY A 36 -7.54 8.65 -3.00
CA GLY A 36 -8.32 9.55 -3.87
C GLY A 36 -9.03 8.87 -5.04
N ILE A 37 -9.15 7.53 -5.00
CA ILE A 37 -9.90 6.73 -5.98
C ILE A 37 -11.07 6.02 -5.29
N THR A 38 -12.14 5.77 -6.04
CA THR A 38 -13.28 4.96 -5.60
C THR A 38 -12.94 3.47 -5.59
N GLU A 39 -13.76 2.68 -4.90
CA GLU A 39 -13.63 1.21 -4.90
C GLU A 39 -13.76 0.61 -6.31
N ARG A 40 -14.63 1.18 -7.15
CA ARG A 40 -14.80 0.76 -8.55
C ARG A 40 -13.52 0.97 -9.35
N GLU A 41 -12.87 2.12 -9.17
CA GLU A 41 -11.60 2.42 -9.84
C GLU A 41 -10.48 1.52 -9.33
N ARG A 42 -10.41 1.27 -8.02
CA ARG A 42 -9.45 0.30 -7.46
C ARG A 42 -9.58 -1.06 -8.13
N LEU A 43 -10.80 -1.61 -8.20
CA LEU A 43 -11.06 -2.90 -8.83
C LEU A 43 -10.73 -2.89 -10.33
N ALA A 44 -11.02 -1.80 -11.05
CA ALA A 44 -10.67 -1.66 -12.46
C ALA A 44 -9.15 -1.66 -12.68
N ILE A 45 -8.40 -0.95 -11.85
CA ILE A 45 -6.92 -0.90 -11.91
C ILE A 45 -6.33 -2.28 -11.64
N VAL A 46 -6.80 -2.97 -10.60
CA VAL A 46 -6.33 -4.32 -10.24
C VAL A 46 -6.63 -5.31 -11.36
N GLY A 47 -7.85 -5.28 -11.90
CA GLY A 47 -8.25 -6.12 -13.01
C GLY A 47 -7.42 -5.86 -14.28
N ALA A 48 -7.13 -4.59 -14.59
CA ALA A 48 -6.34 -4.23 -15.76
C ALA A 48 -4.90 -4.75 -15.72
N LEU A 49 -4.27 -4.79 -14.54
CA LEU A 49 -2.92 -5.33 -14.39
C LEU A 49 -2.87 -6.87 -14.36
N SER A 50 -3.97 -7.52 -13.98
CA SER A 50 -4.09 -9.00 -13.98
C SER A 50 -2.95 -9.73 -13.24
N LEU A 51 -2.42 -9.10 -12.18
CA LEU A 51 -1.42 -9.69 -11.29
C LEU A 51 -2.09 -10.51 -10.18
N THR A 52 -1.36 -11.49 -9.65
CA THR A 52 -1.73 -12.12 -8.39
C THR A 52 -1.65 -11.15 -7.21
N GLN A 53 -2.22 -11.53 -6.08
CA GLN A 53 -2.15 -10.75 -4.84
C GLN A 53 -0.70 -10.65 -4.31
N GLY A 54 -0.35 -9.53 -3.69
CA GLY A 54 0.95 -9.28 -3.04
C GLY A 54 1.95 -8.48 -3.86
N HIS A 55 1.55 -7.90 -5.01
CA HIS A 55 2.45 -7.20 -5.94
C HIS A 55 2.49 -5.67 -5.73
N TRP A 56 1.68 -5.14 -4.81
CA TRP A 56 1.55 -3.72 -4.56
C TRP A 56 2.42 -3.25 -3.40
N TYR A 57 3.09 -2.12 -3.59
CA TYR A 57 4.01 -1.51 -2.64
C TYR A 57 3.79 0.00 -2.57
N VAL A 58 4.34 0.64 -1.54
CA VAL A 58 4.35 2.10 -1.39
C VAL A 58 5.74 2.60 -1.07
N CYS A 59 6.09 3.74 -1.68
CA CYS A 59 7.33 4.44 -1.38
C CYS A 59 7.29 5.10 0.03
N PRO A 60 8.40 5.66 0.53
CA PRO A 60 8.45 6.29 1.86
C PRO A 60 7.46 7.45 2.04
N LYS A 61 7.06 8.09 0.94
CA LYS A 61 6.08 9.20 0.91
C LYS A 61 4.64 8.76 0.64
N GLY A 62 4.39 7.45 0.46
CA GLY A 62 3.05 6.90 0.34
C GLY A 62 2.52 6.68 -1.08
N HIS A 63 3.31 6.94 -2.11
CA HIS A 63 2.91 6.72 -3.51
C HIS A 63 2.92 5.22 -3.85
N PRO A 64 1.78 4.65 -4.29
CA PRO A 64 1.70 3.24 -4.68
C PRO A 64 2.49 2.94 -5.94
N TYR A 65 3.10 1.77 -5.99
CA TYR A 65 3.73 1.20 -7.18
C TYR A 65 3.61 -0.32 -7.17
N VAL A 66 3.87 -0.94 -8.33
CA VAL A 66 3.82 -2.40 -8.48
C VAL A 66 5.19 -2.95 -8.82
N ILE A 67 5.47 -4.16 -8.32
CA ILE A 67 6.58 -4.99 -8.80
C ILE A 67 5.94 -6.16 -9.54
N THR A 68 6.20 -6.26 -10.84
CA THR A 68 5.62 -7.28 -11.73
C THR A 68 6.41 -8.60 -11.63
N GLU A 69 6.33 -9.47 -12.63
CA GLU A 69 7.03 -10.76 -12.70
C GLU A 69 6.78 -11.62 -11.45
N CYS A 70 7.82 -12.00 -10.71
CA CYS A 70 7.72 -12.79 -9.49
C CYS A 70 7.23 -12.00 -8.27
N GLY A 71 7.01 -10.68 -8.40
CA GLY A 71 6.56 -9.80 -7.32
C GLY A 71 7.61 -9.47 -6.26
N GLY A 72 8.83 -10.02 -6.36
CA GLY A 72 9.94 -9.73 -5.46
C GLY A 72 10.86 -8.62 -5.99
N ALA A 73 11.32 -7.75 -5.10
CA ALA A 73 12.10 -6.58 -5.46
C ALA A 73 13.53 -6.94 -5.92
N SER A 74 13.79 -6.89 -7.23
CA SER A 74 15.08 -7.22 -7.85
C SER A 74 15.87 -6.02 -8.36
N GLN A 75 15.21 -4.87 -8.54
CA GLN A 75 15.82 -3.64 -9.02
C GLN A 75 15.38 -2.43 -8.19
N VAL A 76 16.28 -1.46 -8.05
CA VAL A 76 16.00 -0.14 -7.47
C VAL A 76 15.70 0.87 -8.58
N SER A 77 14.66 1.67 -8.39
CA SER A 77 14.28 2.77 -9.28
C SER A 77 13.91 4.01 -8.46
N LYS A 78 13.43 5.06 -9.13
CA LYS A 78 12.93 6.29 -8.49
C LYS A 78 11.42 6.39 -8.60
N CYS A 79 10.76 6.76 -7.51
CA CYS A 79 9.33 7.05 -7.49
C CYS A 79 9.03 8.19 -8.47
N PRO A 80 8.09 8.02 -9.43
CA PRO A 80 7.80 9.02 -10.45
C PRO A 80 7.19 10.29 -9.87
N GLU A 81 6.56 10.21 -8.69
CA GLU A 81 5.88 11.34 -8.05
C GLU A 81 6.81 12.15 -7.14
N CYS A 82 7.78 11.51 -6.48
CA CYS A 82 8.53 12.18 -5.41
C CYS A 82 10.04 11.94 -5.38
N GLY A 83 10.56 11.15 -6.32
CA GLY A 83 11.99 10.91 -6.50
C GLY A 83 12.67 10.05 -5.44
N GLU A 84 11.94 9.57 -4.42
CA GLU A 84 12.49 8.62 -3.44
C GLU A 84 12.81 7.28 -4.09
N GLU A 85 13.71 6.52 -3.47
CA GLU A 85 14.06 5.17 -3.95
C GLU A 85 12.92 4.19 -3.71
N ILE A 86 12.64 3.38 -4.75
CA ILE A 86 11.63 2.33 -4.75
C ILE A 86 12.24 1.01 -5.23
N GLY A 87 11.60 -0.11 -4.87
CA GLY A 87 12.05 -1.44 -5.25
C GLY A 87 13.04 -2.03 -4.25
N GLY A 88 14.13 -2.65 -4.73
CA GLY A 88 15.02 -3.45 -3.90
C GLY A 88 16.01 -4.29 -4.73
N GLN A 89 16.70 -5.23 -4.09
CA GLN A 89 17.63 -6.14 -4.76
C GLN A 89 17.53 -7.52 -4.13
N ASN A 90 17.87 -8.58 -4.89
CA ASN A 90 17.86 -9.96 -4.40
C ASN A 90 16.50 -10.38 -3.81
N HIS A 91 15.40 -9.88 -4.39
CA HIS A 91 14.03 -10.06 -3.91
C HIS A 91 13.77 -9.48 -2.50
N GLN A 92 14.66 -8.62 -2.02
CA GLN A 92 14.53 -7.92 -0.75
C GLN A 92 14.15 -6.46 -1.03
N LEU A 93 12.95 -6.08 -0.57
CA LEU A 93 12.46 -4.72 -0.63
C LEU A 93 13.37 -3.79 0.18
N LEU A 94 13.59 -2.57 -0.31
CA LEU A 94 14.22 -1.51 0.48
C LEU A 94 13.43 -1.31 1.79
N SER A 95 14.15 -1.20 2.91
CA SER A 95 13.54 -1.07 4.25
C SER A 95 12.67 0.19 4.42
N THR A 96 12.85 1.19 3.56
CA THR A 96 12.08 2.43 3.53
C THR A 96 10.76 2.29 2.78
N ASN A 97 10.62 1.24 1.96
CA ASN A 97 9.42 0.91 1.20
C ASN A 97 8.58 -0.11 1.99
N ARG A 98 7.29 -0.22 1.67
CA ARG A 98 6.39 -1.15 2.36
C ARG A 98 5.45 -1.84 1.40
N HIS A 99 5.04 -3.06 1.77
CA HIS A 99 3.92 -3.75 1.13
C HIS A 99 2.62 -2.94 1.25
N PHE A 100 1.76 -2.99 0.24
CA PHE A 100 0.56 -2.17 0.14
C PHE A 100 -0.67 -2.97 -0.32
N GLY A 101 -1.13 -3.86 0.57
CA GLY A 101 -2.30 -4.71 0.32
C GLY A 101 -3.65 -3.99 0.18
N LEU A 102 -3.72 -2.67 0.35
CA LEU A 102 -4.98 -1.93 0.15
C LEU A 102 -5.50 -2.10 -1.28
N MET A 103 -4.59 -2.25 -2.25
CA MET A 103 -4.97 -2.37 -3.66
C MET A 103 -5.55 -3.73 -4.01
N ASP A 104 -5.12 -4.83 -3.43
CA ASP A 104 -5.48 -6.19 -3.88
C ASP A 104 -5.99 -7.11 -2.75
N GLY A 105 -6.04 -6.63 -1.51
CA GLY A 105 -6.47 -7.37 -0.33
C GLY A 105 -5.41 -8.31 0.25
N SER A 106 -4.17 -8.26 -0.25
CA SER A 106 -3.09 -9.12 0.22
C SER A 106 -2.61 -8.76 1.63
N GLN A 107 -2.30 -9.77 2.43
CA GLN A 107 -1.71 -9.56 3.77
C GLN A 107 -0.18 -9.48 3.72
N HIS A 108 0.42 -10.13 2.72
CA HIS A 108 1.87 -10.25 2.55
C HIS A 108 2.24 -10.04 1.07
N SER A 109 3.49 -9.64 0.83
CA SER A 109 4.03 -9.56 -0.52
C SER A 109 4.07 -10.94 -1.18
N ALA A 110 3.96 -10.97 -2.51
CA ALA A 110 4.04 -12.21 -3.30
C ALA A 110 5.36 -12.97 -3.05
N TRP A 111 6.42 -12.22 -2.72
CA TRP A 111 7.69 -12.76 -2.29
C TRP A 111 7.86 -12.64 -0.77
N SER A 112 7.23 -13.56 -0.02
CA SER A 112 7.39 -13.68 1.43
C SER A 112 7.38 -15.14 1.86
N ASN A 113 7.92 -15.45 3.05
CA ASN A 113 7.87 -16.81 3.59
C ASN A 113 6.42 -17.29 3.75
N GLU A 114 5.53 -16.39 4.14
CA GLU A 114 4.09 -16.60 4.31
C GLU A 114 3.38 -16.85 2.97
N ALA A 115 3.78 -16.16 1.90
CA ALA A 115 3.29 -16.45 0.54
C ALA A 115 3.80 -17.82 0.03
N ASN A 116 5.04 -18.18 0.36
CA ASN A 116 5.66 -19.44 -0.05
C ASN A 116 5.08 -20.68 0.65
N VAL A 117 4.54 -20.56 1.87
CA VAL A 117 3.83 -21.68 2.53
C VAL A 117 2.43 -21.91 1.94
N ASN A 118 1.79 -20.89 1.38
CA ASN A 118 0.43 -21.01 0.82
C ASN A 118 0.41 -21.57 -0.62
N MET A 119 1.54 -21.56 -1.33
CA MET A 119 1.71 -22.28 -2.60
C MET A 119 1.89 -23.80 -2.42
N ARG A 120 1.86 -24.32 -1.18
CA ARG A 120 1.97 -25.75 -0.85
C ARG A 120 0.64 -26.42 -0.50
N ALA A 121 -0.51 -25.75 -0.64
CA ALA A 121 -1.79 -26.45 -0.56
C ALA A 121 -1.97 -27.26 -1.85
N PRO A 122 -1.83 -28.60 -1.82
CA PRO A 122 -2.18 -29.41 -2.96
C PRO A 122 -3.70 -29.32 -3.14
N PHE A 123 -4.16 -29.42 -4.38
CA PHE A 123 -5.51 -29.89 -4.66
C PHE A 123 -5.74 -31.20 -3.90
N LEU A 124 -6.45 -31.12 -2.77
CA LEU A 124 -7.06 -32.26 -2.09
C LEU A 124 -8.49 -31.85 -1.72
#